data_AF-A0A194PZK2-F1
#
_entry.id   AF-A0A194PZK2-F1
#
_cell.length_a   1.000
_cell.length_b   1.000
_cell.length_c   1.000
_cell.angle_alpha   90.00
_cell.angle_beta   90.00
_cell.angle_gamma   90.00
#
_symmetry.space_group_name_H-M   'P 1'
#
loop_
_entity.id
_entity.type
_entity.pdbx_description
1 polymer ?
#
loop_
_entity_poly.entity_id
_entity_poly.type
_entity_poly.pdbx_seq_one_letter_code
_entity_poly.pdbx_strand_id
1 'polypeptide(L)' 'NKVDQFCQLAETCIHDTIPICGTMGDEKRTFLDLCDLLEYACDTNQVYSHVDDMPGCPVSKNKEQ' A
#
# COMPACT_ATOMS: atom_id res chain seq x y z
N ASN A 1 -9.68 -3.98 -16.38
CA ASN A 1 -8.30 -3.48 -16.48
C ASN A 1 -7.73 -3.47 -15.06
N LYS A 2 -6.56 -4.05 -14.77
CA LYS A 2 -6.11 -4.20 -13.37
C LYS A 2 -5.86 -2.85 -12.68
N VAL A 3 -5.41 -1.86 -13.44
CA VAL A 3 -5.16 -0.48 -13.00
C VAL A 3 -6.42 0.19 -12.50
N ASP A 4 -7.50 0.08 -13.28
CA ASP A 4 -8.82 0.65 -12.98
C ASP A 4 -9.39 0.13 -11.65
N GLN A 5 -9.10 -1.13 -11.32
CA GLN A 5 -9.47 -1.71 -10.03
C GLN A 5 -8.70 -1.06 -8.86
N PHE A 6 -7.42 -0.73 -9.04
CA PHE A 6 -6.66 -0.02 -8.00
C PHE A 6 -7.16 1.41 -7.82
N CYS A 7 -7.52 2.10 -8.92
CA CYS A 7 -8.11 3.43 -8.87
C CYS A 7 -9.42 3.44 -8.08
N GLN A 8 -10.33 2.50 -8.35
CA GLN A 8 -11.60 2.41 -7.62
C GLN A 8 -11.42 2.05 -6.14
N LEU A 9 -10.46 1.18 -5.83
CA LEU A 9 -10.14 0.86 -4.44
C LEU A 9 -9.56 2.07 -3.72
N ALA A 10 -8.65 2.81 -4.36
CA ALA A 10 -8.10 4.05 -3.82
C ALA A 10 -9.20 5.09 -3.52
N GLU A 11 -10.10 5.34 -4.47
CA GLU A 11 -11.21 6.30 -4.31
C GLU A 11 -12.17 5.95 -3.15
N THR A 12 -12.30 4.67 -2.80
CA THR A 12 -13.18 4.19 -1.72
C THR A 12 -12.44 3.87 -0.43
N CYS A 13 -11.12 4.01 -0.43
CA CYS A 13 -10.25 3.72 0.71
C CYS A 13 -10.32 4.88 1.73
N ILE A 14 -10.18 4.54 3.01
CA ILE A 14 -10.18 5.51 4.11
C ILE A 14 -8.74 5.67 4.59
N HIS A 15 -8.20 6.87 4.42
CA HIS A 15 -6.86 7.20 4.91
C HIS A 15 -6.83 7.15 6.44
N ASP A 16 -6.09 6.18 6.97
CA ASP A 16 -5.85 6.01 8.41
C ASP A 16 -4.51 6.62 8.84
N THR A 17 -3.69 7.08 7.88
CA THR A 17 -2.33 7.61 8.09
C THR A 17 -1.39 6.67 8.82
N ILE A 18 -1.69 5.37 8.82
CA ILE A 18 -0.83 4.34 9.38
C ILE A 18 0.19 3.97 8.31
N PRO A 19 1.46 4.35 8.47
CA PRO A 19 2.44 4.11 7.43
C PRO A 19 2.63 2.62 7.23
N ILE A 20 2.70 2.21 5.96
CA ILE A 20 2.88 0.83 5.54
C ILE A 20 4.10 0.71 4.63
N CYS A 21 4.55 -0.52 4.39
CA CYS A 21 5.52 -0.81 3.35
C CYS A 21 4.91 -1.62 2.23
N GLY A 22 5.27 -1.25 1.00
CA GLY A 22 5.02 -2.02 -0.19
C GLY A 22 6.32 -2.55 -0.81
N THR A 23 6.25 -3.74 -1.40
CA THR A 23 7.34 -4.31 -2.19
C THR A 23 6.90 -4.65 -3.61
N MET A 24 7.76 -4.39 -4.59
CA MET A 24 7.56 -4.74 -5.98
C MET A 24 8.84 -5.36 -6.52
N GLY A 25 8.89 -6.70 -6.55
CA GLY A 25 10.14 -7.41 -6.86
C GLY A 25 11.22 -7.09 -5.82
N ASP A 26 12.33 -6.50 -6.28
CA ASP A 26 13.45 -6.06 -5.42
C ASP A 26 13.28 -4.63 -4.89
N GLU A 27 12.28 -3.89 -5.38
CA GLU A 27 11.99 -2.54 -4.92
C GLU A 27 11.16 -2.54 -3.63
N LYS A 28 11.51 -1.67 -2.70
CA LYS A 28 10.78 -1.43 -1.46
C LYS A 28 10.47 0.05 -1.32
N ARG A 29 9.26 0.36 -0.88
CA ARG A 29 8.81 1.72 -0.68
C ARG A 29 7.89 1.80 0.53
N THR A 30 8.01 2.86 1.31
CA THR A 30 7.07 3.17 2.38
C THR A 30 5.99 4.08 1.83
N PHE A 31 4.74 3.80 2.18
CA PHE A 31 3.56 4.60 1.86
C PHE A 31 2.96 5.14 3.16
N LEU A 32 2.23 6.26 3.07
CA LEU A 32 1.63 6.88 4.25
C LEU A 32 0.50 6.03 4.83
N ASP A 33 -0.22 5.31 3.97
CA ASP A 33 -1.20 4.28 4.31
C ASP A 33 -1.45 3.33 3.12
N LEU A 34 -2.41 2.42 3.27
CA LEU A 34 -2.81 1.49 2.21
C LEU A 34 -3.45 2.19 1.01
N CYS A 35 -4.15 3.30 1.24
CA CYS A 35 -4.80 4.06 0.18
C CYS A 35 -3.75 4.69 -0.74
N ASP A 36 -2.71 5.32 -0.15
CA ASP A 36 -1.57 5.86 -0.90
C ASP A 36 -0.85 4.80 -1.76
N LEU A 37 -0.76 3.55 -1.27
CA LEU A 37 -0.23 2.44 -2.07
C LEU A 37 -1.11 2.13 -3.29
N LEU A 38 -2.43 2.15 -3.12
CA LEU A 38 -3.40 1.90 -4.19
C LEU A 38 -3.44 3.05 -5.21
N GLU A 39 -3.39 4.30 -4.73
CA GLU A 39 -3.28 5.51 -5.55
C GLU A 39 -2.01 5.46 -6.40
N TYR A 40 -0.87 5.13 -5.79
CA TYR A 40 0.38 4.98 -6.50
C TYR A 40 0.29 3.93 -7.61
N ALA A 41 -0.37 2.80 -7.34
CA ALA A 41 -0.57 1.74 -8.33
C ALA A 41 -1.49 2.17 -9.48
N CYS A 42 -2.50 3.01 -9.20
CA CYS A 42 -3.36 3.63 -10.21
C CYS A 42 -2.59 4.61 -11.09
N ASP A 43 -1.84 5.54 -10.48
CA ASP A 43 -1.16 6.64 -11.18
C ASP A 43 0.05 6.18 -11.99
N THR A 44 0.83 5.26 -11.43
CA THR A 44 2.12 4.84 -12.01
C THR A 44 2.08 3.50 -12.71
N ASN A 45 0.97 2.76 -12.55
CA ASN A 45 0.83 1.39 -13.05
C ASN A 45 1.83 0.40 -12.38
N GLN A 46 2.46 0.79 -11.27
CA GLN A 46 3.39 -0.02 -10.48
C GLN A 46 2.67 -0.61 -9.26
N VAL A 47 2.54 -1.93 -9.23
CA VAL A 47 1.79 -2.62 -8.17
C VAL A 47 2.73 -3.10 -7.07
N TYR A 48 2.72 -2.41 -5.93
CA TYR A 48 3.42 -2.84 -4.73
C TYR A 48 2.53 -3.75 -3.88
N SER A 49 3.11 -4.79 -3.28
CA SER A 49 2.44 -5.67 -2.33
C SER A 49 2.72 -5.19 -0.92
N HIS A 50 1.65 -4.96 -0.14
CA HIS A 50 1.79 -4.64 1.27
C HIS A 50 2.54 -5.75 2.02
N VAL A 51 3.51 -5.36 2.87
CA VAL A 51 4.30 -6.25 3.72
C VAL A 51 4.23 -5.79 5.17
N ASP A 52 3.69 -6.65 6.05
CA ASP A 52 3.59 -6.37 7.49
C ASP A 52 4.91 -6.59 8.24
N ASP A 53 5.68 -7.61 7.83
CA ASP A 53 6.84 -8.13 8.56
C ASP A 53 8.14 -7.88 7.77
N MET A 54 8.51 -6.60 7.60
CA MET A 54 9.83 -6.22 7.04
C MET A 54 10.67 -5.46 8.08
N PRO A 55 11.93 -5.88 8.34
CA PRO A 55 12.82 -5.12 9.21
C PRO A 55 13.10 -3.73 8.62
N GLY A 56 12.69 -2.70 9.36
CA GLY A 56 12.78 -1.29 8.94
C GLY A 56 11.46 -0.70 8.43
N CYS A 57 10.37 -1.46 8.42
CA CYS A 57 9.03 -0.96 8.12
C CYS A 57 8.20 -0.74 9.38
N PRO A 58 7.36 0.31 9.41
CA PRO A 58 6.40 0.53 10.48
C PRO A 58 5.45 -0.66 10.54
N VAL A 59 5.38 -1.28 11.72
CA VAL A 59 4.51 -2.42 11.95
C VAL A 59 3.07 -1.90 12.04
N SER A 60 2.21 -2.28 11.11
CA SER A 60 0.77 -2.05 11.23
C SER A 60 0.28 -2.76 12.50
N LYS A 61 -0.01 -2.00 13.54
CA LYS A 61 -0.40 -2.51 14.87
C LYS A 61 -1.83 -3.10 14.92
N ASN A 62 -2.36 -3.57 13.79
CA ASN A 62 -3.71 -4.15 13.69
C ASN A 62 -3.67 -5.66 13.36
N LYS A 63 -2.85 -6.41 14.11
CA LYS A 63 -2.90 -7.88 14.14
C LYS A 63 -3.18 -8.39 15.56
N GLU A 64 -4.11 -7.72 16.24
CA GLU A 64 -4.77 -8.24 17.43
C GLU A 64 -6.27 -8.40 17.10
N GLN A 65 -6.62 -9.59 16.61
CA GLN A 65 -7.91 -10.26 16.80
C GLN A 65 -7.75 -11.74 16.43
#